data_AF-A0A951E007-F1
#
_entry.id   AF-A0A951E007-F1
#
_cell.length_a   1.000
_cell.length_b   1.000
_cell.length_c   1.000
_cell.angle_alpha   90.00
_cell.angle_beta   90.00
_cell.angle_gamma   90.00
#
_symmetry.space_group_name_H-M   'P 1'
#
loop_
_entity.id
_entity.type
_entity.pdbx_description
1 polymer ?
#
loop_
_entity_poly.entity_id
_entity_poly.type
_entity_poly.pdbx_seq_one_letter_code
_entity_poly.pdbx_strand_id
1 'polypeptide(L)'
;MWINIRGTLQVPIGFILDDLSRLMLLVVTGVGSLIHIYSLGYMRDDAGKTRYFAALSLFMFAMLGIVLANNFVMLFIFWELVGFTSYVLIGHWFGRDTAADAANKAFLTTRIGDFGFMIGILMIWIASGS
;
A
#
# COMPACT_ATOMS: atom_id res chain seq x y z
N MET A 1 -5.59 -11.65 17.22
CA MET A 1 -6.69 -10.77 17.66
C MET A 1 -6.14 -9.35 17.78
N TRP A 2 -6.61 -8.37 17.00
CA TRP A 2 -5.94 -7.05 16.89
C TRP A 2 -6.74 -5.90 17.49
N ILE A 3 -8.06 -5.85 17.25
CA ILE A 3 -8.96 -4.90 17.91
C ILE A 3 -10.11 -5.71 18.53
N ASN A 4 -10.29 -5.56 19.84
CA ASN A 4 -11.43 -6.10 20.59
C ASN A 4 -12.11 -4.95 21.33
N ILE A 5 -13.16 -4.41 20.72
CA ILE A 5 -14.11 -3.55 21.40
C ILE A 5 -15.22 -4.49 21.87
N ARG A 6 -15.24 -4.80 23.17
CA ARG A 6 -16.15 -5.76 23.82
C ARG A 6 -17.56 -5.68 23.23
N GLY A 7 -17.94 -6.71 22.46
CA GLY A 7 -19.31 -6.93 21.99
C GLY A 7 -19.74 -6.24 20.69
N THR A 8 -18.88 -5.48 19.99
CA THR A 8 -19.32 -4.72 18.79
C THR A 8 -18.38 -4.81 17.59
N LEU A 9 -17.07 -4.92 17.78
CA LEU A 9 -16.11 -5.00 16.66
C LEU A 9 -14.99 -6.01 16.97
N GLN A 10 -14.96 -7.11 16.22
CA GLN A 10 -13.87 -8.09 16.27
C GLN A 10 -13.14 -8.06 14.92
N VAL A 11 -11.93 -7.50 14.89
CA VAL A 11 -11.08 -7.53 13.69
C VAL A 11 -9.95 -8.54 13.91
N PRO A 12 -10.10 -9.80 13.46
CA PRO A 12 -9.02 -10.76 13.50
C PRO A 12 -8.01 -10.45 12.39
N ILE A 13 -6.78 -10.06 12.76
CA ILE A 13 -5.63 -10.22 11.86
C ILE A 13 -5.49 -11.71 11.59
N GLY A 14 -5.72 -12.09 10.35
CA GLY A 14 -5.45 -13.41 9.81
C GLY A 14 -4.90 -13.25 8.40
N PHE A 15 -4.12 -14.22 7.97
CA PHE A 15 -3.62 -14.25 6.60
C PHE A 15 -4.42 -15.33 5.87
N ILE A 16 -5.13 -14.95 4.82
CA ILE A 16 -5.78 -15.92 3.93
C ILE A 16 -4.80 -16.22 2.81
N LEU A 17 -4.44 -17.49 2.70
CA LEU A 17 -3.55 -17.99 1.66
C LEU A 17 -4.36 -18.89 0.72
N ASP A 18 -5.16 -18.25 -0.13
CA ASP A 18 -5.90 -18.91 -1.20
C ASP A 18 -5.05 -19.00 -2.49
N ASP A 19 -5.55 -19.72 -3.49
CA ASP A 19 -4.81 -19.90 -4.74
C ASP A 19 -4.63 -18.57 -5.51
N LEU A 20 -5.53 -17.61 -5.33
CA LEU A 20 -5.40 -16.27 -5.89
C LEU A 20 -4.28 -15.46 -5.22
N SER A 21 -4.25 -15.41 -3.89
CA SER A 21 -3.19 -14.74 -3.12
C SER A 21 -1.84 -15.40 -3.36
N ARG A 22 -1.75 -16.72 -3.54
CA ARG A 22 -0.49 -17.38 -3.94
C ARG A 22 0.04 -16.87 -5.28
N LEU A 23 -0.84 -16.75 -6.28
CA LEU A 23 -0.46 -16.21 -7.59
C LEU A 23 -0.05 -14.74 -7.47
N MET A 24 -0.81 -13.94 -6.74
CA MET A 24 -0.49 -12.52 -6.54
C MET A 24 0.81 -12.32 -5.75
N LEU A 25 1.11 -13.17 -4.76
CA LEU A 25 2.38 -13.17 -4.04
C LEU A 25 3.56 -13.42 -4.99
N LEU A 26 3.44 -14.41 -5.89
CA LEU A 26 4.49 -14.68 -6.89
C LEU A 26 4.71 -13.50 -7.83
N VAL A 27 3.63 -12.88 -8.30
CA VAL A 27 3.71 -11.70 -9.17
C VAL A 27 4.36 -10.52 -8.44
N VAL A 28 3.88 -10.19 -7.24
CA VAL A 28 4.40 -9.05 -6.46
C VAL A 28 5.85 -9.27 -6.09
N THR A 29 6.22 -10.43 -5.56
CA THR A 29 7.62 -10.72 -5.19
C THR A 29 8.53 -10.82 -6.41
N GLY A 30 8.07 -11.41 -7.51
CA GLY A 30 8.85 -11.53 -8.75
C GLY A 30 9.13 -10.18 -9.39
N VAL A 31 8.07 -9.41 -9.68
CA VAL A 31 8.20 -8.05 -10.24
C VAL A 31 8.94 -7.13 -9.27
N GLY A 32 8.61 -7.20 -7.98
CA GLY A 32 9.29 -6.45 -6.93
C GLY A 32 10.79 -6.70 -6.89
N SER A 33 11.22 -7.96 -7.02
CA SER A 33 12.64 -8.33 -7.07
C SER A 33 13.34 -7.78 -8.31
N LEU A 34 12.68 -7.85 -9.49
CA LEU A 34 13.20 -7.25 -10.72
C LEU A 34 13.36 -5.73 -10.61
N ILE A 35 12.38 -5.04 -10.01
CA ILE A 35 12.45 -3.60 -9.75
C ILE A 35 13.63 -3.29 -8.83
N HIS A 36 13.84 -4.05 -7.76
CA HIS A 36 14.98 -3.82 -6.85
C HIS A 36 16.33 -3.95 -7.57
N ILE A 37 16.48 -4.95 -8.43
CA ILE A 37 17.69 -5.16 -9.24
C ILE A 37 17.88 -4.00 -10.22
N TYR A 38 16.82 -3.59 -10.91
CA TYR A 38 16.88 -2.45 -11.83
C TYR A 38 17.25 -1.14 -11.10
N SER A 39 16.64 -0.90 -9.94
CA SER A 39 16.87 0.29 -9.13
C SER A 39 18.30 0.39 -8.59
N LEU A 40 19.00 -0.73 -8.38
CA LEU A 40 20.43 -0.72 -8.00
C LEU A 40 21.31 -0.09 -9.09
N GLY A 41 20.99 -0.33 -10.36
CA GLY A 41 21.67 0.30 -11.50
C GLY A 41 21.24 1.75 -11.70
N TYR A 42 19.93 2.01 -11.63
CA TYR A 42 19.36 3.35 -11.88
C TYR A 42 19.79 4.40 -10.84
N MET A 43 19.86 4.03 -9.56
CA MET A 43 20.21 4.95 -8.46
C MET A 43 21.69 4.91 -8.07
N ARG A 44 22.56 4.31 -8.90
CA ARG A 44 23.96 4.06 -8.54
C ARG A 44 24.73 5.33 -8.16
N ASP A 45 24.47 6.40 -8.90
CA ASP A 45 25.17 7.68 -8.79
C ASP A 45 24.35 8.74 -8.01
N ASP A 46 23.21 8.35 -7.42
CA ASP A 46 22.33 9.26 -6.67
C ASP A 46 22.63 9.25 -5.16
N ALA A 47 22.78 10.44 -4.58
CA ALA A 47 22.95 10.62 -3.13
C ALA A 47 21.69 10.22 -2.33
N GLY A 48 20.51 10.26 -2.94
CA GLY A 48 19.22 9.95 -2.34
C GLY A 48 18.88 8.46 -2.22
N LYS A 49 19.75 7.55 -2.71
CA LYS A 49 19.46 6.10 -2.83
C LYS A 49 18.88 5.46 -1.57
N THR A 50 19.36 5.80 -0.38
CA THR A 50 18.88 5.20 0.88
C THR A 50 17.39 5.47 1.11
N ARG A 51 16.93 6.70 0.84
CA ARG A 51 15.51 7.07 0.99
C ARG A 51 14.65 6.40 -0.07
N TYR A 52 15.15 6.29 -1.30
CA TYR A 52 14.46 5.57 -2.37
C TYR A 52 14.25 4.10 -2.03
N PHE A 53 15.31 3.39 -1.61
CA PHE A 53 15.22 1.98 -1.25
C PHE A 53 14.39 1.73 0.01
N ALA A 54 14.43 2.63 1.00
CA ALA A 54 13.55 2.54 2.16
C ALA A 54 12.07 2.66 1.76
N ALA A 55 11.75 3.63 0.90
CA ALA A 55 10.38 3.81 0.40
C ALA A 55 9.94 2.64 -0.49
N LEU A 56 10.83 2.12 -1.35
CA LEU A 56 10.58 0.97 -2.20
C LEU A 56 10.33 -0.31 -1.38
N SER A 57 11.10 -0.52 -0.31
CA SER A 57 10.89 -1.65 0.61
C SER A 57 9.57 -1.53 1.35
N LEU A 58 9.21 -0.31 1.77
CA LEU A 58 7.93 -0.05 2.43
C LEU A 58 6.74 -0.25 1.46
N PHE A 59 6.91 0.13 0.18
CA PHE A 59 5.92 -0.13 -0.86
C PHE A 59 5.71 -1.64 -1.06
N MET A 60 6.79 -2.42 -1.12
CA MET A 60 6.71 -3.89 -1.20
C MET A 60 6.02 -4.50 0.01
N PHE A 61 6.35 -4.03 1.22
CA PHE A 61 5.68 -4.47 2.44
C PHE A 61 4.18 -4.18 2.40
N ALA A 62 3.79 -2.98 1.97
CA ALA A 62 2.40 -2.59 1.84
C ALA A 62 1.65 -3.45 0.81
N MET A 63 2.24 -3.66 -0.37
CA MET A 63 1.64 -4.50 -1.42
C MET A 63 1.45 -5.96 -0.98
N LEU A 64 2.43 -6.55 -0.30
CA LEU A 64 2.29 -7.89 0.28
C LEU A 64 1.19 -7.93 1.34
N GLY A 65 1.08 -6.87 2.15
CA GLY A 65 0.02 -6.71 3.13
C GLY A 65 -1.39 -6.69 2.52
N ILE A 66 -1.58 -6.04 1.36
CA ILE A 66 -2.85 -6.06 0.61
C ILE A 66 -3.18 -7.47 0.15
N VAL A 67 -2.22 -8.20 -0.43
CA VAL A 67 -2.45 -9.56 -0.95
C VAL A 67 -2.81 -10.55 0.15
N LEU A 68 -2.28 -10.35 1.35
CA LEU A 68 -2.53 -11.21 2.50
C LEU A 68 -3.68 -10.74 3.39
N ALA A 69 -4.29 -9.58 3.10
CA ALA A 69 -5.35 -9.01 3.93
C ALA A 69 -6.60 -9.88 3.89
N ASN A 70 -7.05 -10.33 5.06
CA ASN A 70 -8.24 -11.18 5.20
C ASN A 70 -9.53 -10.42 5.53
N ASN A 71 -9.45 -9.11 5.75
CA ASN A 71 -10.58 -8.29 6.14
C ASN A 71 -10.46 -6.88 5.53
N PHE A 72 -11.60 -6.22 5.33
CA PHE A 72 -11.67 -4.90 4.69
C PHE A 72 -10.88 -3.82 5.45
N VAL A 73 -10.79 -3.92 6.78
CA VAL A 73 -10.03 -2.96 7.60
C VAL A 73 -8.52 -3.08 7.34
N MET A 74 -8.00 -4.31 7.31
CA MET A 74 -6.61 -4.61 7.02
C MET A 74 -6.26 -4.21 5.59
N LEU A 75 -7.16 -4.50 4.63
CA LEU A 75 -7.01 -4.05 3.24
C LEU A 75 -6.95 -2.53 3.17
N PHE A 76 -7.85 -1.80 3.83
CA PHE A 76 -7.84 -0.33 3.87
C PHE A 76 -6.55 0.24 4.47
N ILE A 77 -6.02 -0.35 5.54
CA ILE A 77 -4.76 0.10 6.16
C ILE A 77 -3.58 -0.05 5.20
N PHE A 78 -3.44 -1.22 4.55
CA PHE A 78 -2.35 -1.44 3.61
C PHE A 78 -2.55 -0.64 2.32
N TRP A 79 -3.79 -0.40 1.91
CA TRP A 79 -4.14 0.46 0.79
C TRP A 79 -3.65 1.90 1.00
N GLU A 80 -3.94 2.47 2.16
CA GLU A 80 -3.44 3.78 2.59
C GLU A 80 -1.90 3.82 2.64
N LEU A 81 -1.27 2.73 3.11
CA LEU A 81 0.19 2.62 3.14
C LEU A 81 0.81 2.58 1.73
N VAL A 82 0.15 1.92 0.77
CA VAL A 82 0.54 1.96 -0.65
C VAL A 82 0.40 3.38 -1.23
N GLY A 83 -0.66 4.10 -0.89
CA GLY A 83 -0.85 5.50 -1.28
C GLY A 83 0.26 6.41 -0.74
N PHE A 84 0.58 6.27 0.55
CA PHE A 84 1.66 7.03 1.20
C PHE A 84 3.04 6.72 0.61
N THR A 85 3.37 5.44 0.42
CA THR A 85 4.67 5.06 -0.16
C THR A 85 4.80 5.53 -1.61
N SER A 86 3.74 5.45 -2.40
CA SER A 86 3.72 5.98 -3.77
C SER A 86 3.98 7.49 -3.81
N TYR A 87 3.39 8.26 -2.88
CA TYR A 87 3.69 9.68 -2.73
C TYR A 87 5.17 9.94 -2.45
N VAL A 88 5.78 9.18 -1.53
CA VAL A 88 7.21 9.31 -1.19
C VAL A 88 8.11 8.94 -2.38
N LEU A 89 7.76 7.92 -3.18
CA LEU A 89 8.53 7.54 -4.37
C LEU A 89 8.44 8.59 -5.48
N ILE A 90 7.23 9.11 -5.77
CA ILE A 90 7.03 10.15 -6.80
C ILE A 90 7.74 11.44 -6.37
N GLY A 91 7.60 11.82 -5.10
CA GLY A 91 8.23 12.98 -4.49
C GLY A 91 9.72 12.80 -4.20
N HIS A 92 10.37 11.72 -4.65
CA HIS A 92 11.79 11.49 -4.39
C HIS A 92 12.66 12.64 -4.90
N TRP A 93 12.33 13.20 -6.06
CA TRP A 93 13.01 14.36 -6.65
C TRP A 93 12.41 15.69 -6.18
N PHE A 94 12.27 15.87 -4.87
CA PHE A 94 11.67 17.04 -4.22
C PHE A 94 12.30 18.40 -4.61
N GLY A 95 13.53 18.41 -5.14
CA GLY A 95 14.19 19.62 -5.65
C GLY A 95 13.62 20.14 -6.98
N ARG A 96 12.70 19.40 -7.63
CA ARG A 96 11.96 19.85 -8.81
C ARG A 96 10.52 20.12 -8.39
N ASP A 97 10.08 21.38 -8.54
CA ASP A 97 8.69 21.78 -8.23
C ASP A 97 7.67 20.90 -8.98
N THR A 98 7.98 20.52 -10.22
CA THR A 98 7.15 19.62 -11.02
C THR A 98 6.97 18.23 -10.40
N ALA A 99 7.98 17.71 -9.70
CA ALA A 99 7.90 16.41 -9.03
C ALA A 99 7.13 16.51 -7.71
N ALA A 100 7.28 17.62 -6.98
CA ALA A 100 6.51 17.89 -5.76
C ALA A 100 5.02 18.05 -6.08
N ASP A 101 4.68 18.81 -7.12
CA ASP A 101 3.29 19.00 -7.56
C ASP A 101 2.67 17.70 -8.09
N ALA A 102 3.44 16.89 -8.83
CA ALA A 102 2.99 15.59 -9.31
C ALA A 102 2.71 14.62 -8.15
N ALA A 103 3.57 14.61 -7.12
CA ALA A 103 3.36 13.79 -5.92
C ALA A 103 2.08 14.24 -5.19
N ASN A 104 1.91 15.53 -4.96
CA ASN A 104 0.71 16.08 -4.31
C ASN A 104 -0.56 15.75 -5.08
N LYS A 105 -0.52 15.88 -6.41
CA LYS A 105 -1.67 15.55 -7.27
C LYS A 105 -2.00 14.06 -7.22
N ALA A 106 -1.00 13.19 -7.30
CA ALA A 106 -1.21 11.75 -7.19
C ALA A 106 -1.81 11.37 -5.84
N PHE A 107 -1.24 11.87 -4.74
CA PHE A 107 -1.72 11.60 -3.39
C PHE A 107 -3.16 12.10 -3.17
N LEU A 108 -3.46 13.33 -3.59
CA LEU A 108 -4.80 13.89 -3.43
C LEU A 108 -5.85 13.12 -4.25
N THR A 109 -5.49 12.68 -5.46
CA THR A 109 -6.38 11.89 -6.32
C THR A 109 -6.66 10.52 -5.69
N THR A 110 -5.63 9.85 -5.16
CA THR A 110 -5.79 8.59 -4.41
C THR A 110 -6.67 8.80 -3.18
N ARG A 111 -6.43 9.87 -2.42
CA ARG A 111 -7.19 10.18 -1.21
C ARG A 111 -8.68 10.37 -1.46
N ILE A 112 -9.06 11.01 -2.57
CA ILE A 112 -10.46 11.15 -2.98
C ILE A 112 -11.08 9.77 -3.25
N GLY A 113 -10.34 8.87 -3.89
CA GLY A 113 -10.74 7.48 -4.08
C GLY A 113 -10.91 6.73 -2.76
N ASP A 114 -10.03 6.96 -1.79
CA ASP A 114 -10.05 6.31 -0.48
C ASP A 114 -11.32 6.68 0.32
N PHE A 115 -11.83 7.91 0.19
CA PHE A 115 -13.13 8.28 0.77
C PHE A 115 -14.28 7.45 0.18
N GLY A 116 -14.29 7.24 -1.14
CA GLY A 116 -15.27 6.38 -1.79
C GLY A 116 -15.16 4.93 -1.34
N PHE A 117 -13.93 4.43 -1.21
CA PHE A 117 -13.66 3.08 -0.73
C PHE A 117 -14.10 2.89 0.73
N MET A 118 -13.82 3.86 1.60
CA MET A 118 -14.26 3.87 3.00
C MET A 118 -15.79 3.86 3.11
N ILE A 119 -16.49 4.68 2.34
CA ILE A 119 -17.97 4.69 2.31
C ILE A 119 -18.49 3.32 1.82
N GLY A 120 -17.86 2.72 0.81
CA GLY A 120 -18.19 1.38 0.33
C GLY A 120 -18.09 0.32 1.43
N ILE A 121 -16.98 0.31 2.19
CA ILE A 121 -16.80 -0.60 3.33
C ILE A 121 -17.88 -0.38 4.39
N LEU A 122 -18.20 0.87 4.72
CA LEU A 122 -19.24 1.21 5.70
C LEU A 122 -20.63 0.76 5.23
N MET A 123 -20.98 0.94 3.96
CA MET A 123 -22.26 0.48 3.41
C MET A 123 -22.38 -1.04 3.44
N ILE A 124 -21.31 -1.77 3.07
CA ILE A 124 -21.28 -3.23 3.15
C ILE A 124 -21.45 -3.69 4.60
N TRP A 125 -20.80 -3.01 5.54
CA TRP A 125 -20.92 -3.32 6.97
C TRP A 125 -22.34 -3.09 7.50
N ILE A 126 -22.98 -1.99 7.11
CA ILE A 126 -24.38 -1.71 7.49
C ILE A 126 -25.35 -2.73 6.86
N ALA A 127 -25.10 -3.14 5.61
CA ALA A 127 -25.96 -4.06 4.89
C ALA A 127 -25.80 -5.53 5.32
N SER A 128 -24.58 -5.96 5.67
CA SER A 128 -24.27 -7.36 6.03
C SER A 128 -24.18 -7.59 7.54
N GLY A 129 -24.00 -6.56 8.37
CA GLY A 129 -23.85 -6.68 9.83
C GLY A 129 -22.52 -7.31 10.29
N SER A 130 -21.59 -7.55 9.36
CA SER A 130 -20.24 -8.09 9.58
C SER A 130 -19.27 -7.55 8.54
#